data_AF-A0A7C3S495-F1
#
_entry.id   AF-A0A7C3S495-F1
#
_cell.length_a   1.000
_cell.length_b   1.000
_cell.length_c   1.000
_cell.angle_alpha   90.00
_cell.angle_beta   90.00
_cell.angle_gamma   90.00
#
_symmetry.space_group_name_H-M   'P 1'
#
loop_
_entity.id
_entity.type
_entity.pdbx_description
1 polymer ?
#
loop_
_entity_poly.entity_id
_entity_poly.type
_entity_poly.pdbx_seq_one_letter_code
_entity_poly.pdbx_strand_id
1 'polypeptide(L)'
;MLKDNSYKRRKKVRIEMGEEEGEKREYNLGILILLVILCWPAALIYYFTRPKVKPKQLRICTGCGRQIPFEYNVCPYCGKSVKIETAPVAVHIAPPHAGGKFCPHCGARVDPTAKFCQSCGKQLSS
;
A
#
# COMPACT_ATOMS: atom_id res chain seq x y z
N MET A 1 -20.16 2.12 -55.37
CA MET A 1 -21.36 1.26 -55.38
C MET A 1 -21.15 -0.15 -54.77
N LEU A 2 -19.93 -0.67 -54.55
CA LEU A 2 -19.71 -2.03 -53.99
C LEU A 2 -19.37 -2.13 -52.49
N LYS A 3 -19.23 -1.00 -51.77
CA LYS A 3 -18.82 -1.01 -50.34
C LYS A 3 -19.99 -1.01 -49.34
N ASP A 4 -21.20 -0.66 -49.76
CA ASP A 4 -22.36 -0.53 -48.86
C ASP A 4 -23.00 -1.88 -48.48
N ASN A 5 -22.82 -2.91 -49.32
CA ASN A 5 -23.44 -4.23 -49.11
C ASN A 5 -22.71 -5.06 -48.04
N SER A 6 -21.38 -4.93 -47.94
CA SER A 6 -20.58 -5.65 -46.93
C SER A 6 -20.80 -5.12 -45.50
N TYR A 7 -21.11 -3.83 -45.34
CA TYR A 7 -21.43 -3.25 -44.02
C TYR A 7 -22.77 -3.78 -43.48
N LYS A 8 -23.81 -3.83 -44.33
CA LYS A 8 -25.12 -4.40 -43.96
C LYS A 8 -25.03 -5.89 -43.60
N ARG A 9 -24.20 -6.66 -44.31
CA ARG A 9 -24.04 -8.11 -44.06
C ARG A 9 -23.32 -8.40 -42.74
N ARG A 10 -22.28 -7.62 -42.38
CA ARG A 10 -21.59 -7.75 -41.08
C ARG A 10 -22.47 -7.37 -39.88
N LYS A 11 -23.34 -6.36 -40.04
CA LYS A 11 -24.26 -5.94 -38.97
C LYS A 11 -25.36 -6.97 -38.70
N LYS A 12 -25.87 -7.65 -39.74
CA LYS A 12 -26.96 -8.62 -39.59
C LYS A 12 -26.55 -9.86 -38.79
N VAL A 13 -25.34 -10.38 -39.00
CA VAL A 13 -24.82 -11.56 -38.28
C VAL A 13 -24.62 -11.31 -36.78
N ARG A 14 -24.39 -10.06 -36.35
CA ARG A 14 -24.19 -9.73 -34.93
C ARG A 14 -25.50 -9.71 -34.12
N ILE A 15 -26.66 -9.64 -34.77
CA ILE A 15 -27.95 -9.44 -34.07
C ILE A 15 -28.59 -10.78 -33.67
N GLU A 16 -28.19 -11.92 -34.26
CA GLU A 16 -28.91 -13.19 -34.15
C GLU A 16 -28.30 -14.21 -33.14
N MET A 17 -27.23 -13.88 -32.42
CA MET A 17 -26.53 -14.84 -31.53
C MET A 17 -26.30 -14.31 -30.11
N GLY A 18 -27.38 -14.19 -29.35
CA GLY A 18 -27.29 -13.85 -27.93
C GLY A 18 -28.62 -13.83 -27.21
N GLU A 19 -29.59 -14.63 -27.67
CA GLU A 19 -30.77 -15.00 -26.90
C GLU A 19 -30.36 -16.18 -26.02
N GLU A 20 -29.41 -15.94 -25.11
CA GLU A 20 -29.25 -16.81 -23.95
C GLU A 20 -30.26 -16.29 -22.95
N GLU A 21 -31.43 -16.93 -22.93
CA GLU A 21 -32.39 -16.84 -21.86
C GLU A 21 -31.63 -17.12 -20.57
N GLY A 22 -31.19 -16.05 -19.90
CA GLY A 22 -30.63 -16.11 -18.58
C GLY A 22 -31.72 -16.69 -17.70
N GLU A 23 -31.62 -17.99 -17.43
CA GLU A 23 -32.38 -18.68 -16.41
C GLU A 23 -32.27 -17.81 -15.17
N LYS A 24 -33.33 -17.04 -14.90
CA LYS A 24 -33.43 -16.20 -13.72
C LYS A 24 -33.44 -17.20 -12.59
N ARG A 25 -32.25 -17.52 -12.07
CA ARG A 25 -32.11 -18.05 -10.73
C ARG A 25 -32.87 -17.06 -9.89
N GLU A 26 -34.11 -17.38 -9.55
CA GLU A 26 -34.88 -16.72 -8.52
C GLU A 26 -34.07 -16.97 -7.25
N TYR A 27 -33.00 -16.20 -7.08
CA TYR A 27 -32.33 -16.05 -5.80
C TYR A 27 -33.41 -15.42 -4.94
N ASN A 28 -34.18 -16.28 -4.25
CA ASN A 28 -35.17 -15.84 -3.31
C ASN A 28 -34.50 -14.76 -2.47
N LEU A 29 -35.12 -13.60 -2.35
CA LEU A 29 -34.52 -12.49 -1.61
C LEU A 29 -34.04 -12.96 -0.22
N GLY A 30 -34.74 -13.94 0.36
CA GLY A 30 -34.32 -14.68 1.55
C GLY A 30 -32.99 -15.45 1.44
N ILE A 31 -32.72 -16.17 0.33
CA ILE A 31 -31.45 -16.88 0.10
C ILE A 31 -30.29 -15.87 0.00
N LEU A 32 -30.47 -14.74 -0.69
CA LEU A 32 -29.47 -13.68 -0.78
C LEU A 32 -29.18 -13.07 0.61
N ILE A 33 -30.23 -12.77 1.37
CA ILE A 33 -30.12 -12.25 2.74
C ILE A 33 -29.38 -13.26 3.63
N LEU A 34 -29.70 -14.55 3.54
CA LEU A 34 -29.10 -15.61 4.34
C LEU A 34 -27.61 -15.79 4.01
N LEU A 35 -27.23 -15.77 2.73
CA LEU A 35 -25.82 -15.82 2.32
C LEU A 35 -25.02 -14.61 2.81
N VAL A 36 -25.59 -13.41 2.74
CA VAL A 36 -24.95 -12.18 3.24
C VAL A 36 -24.82 -12.21 4.76
N ILE A 37 -25.87 -12.60 5.48
CA ILE A 37 -25.89 -12.70 6.94
C ILE A 37 -24.96 -13.79 7.45
N LEU A 38 -24.71 -14.88 6.72
CA LEU A 38 -23.75 -15.90 7.14
C LEU A 38 -22.31 -15.53 6.74
N CYS A 39 -22.12 -15.00 5.54
CA CYS A 39 -20.78 -14.73 5.00
C CYS A 39 -20.16 -13.47 5.61
N TRP A 40 -20.96 -12.47 5.99
CA TRP A 40 -20.49 -11.25 6.64
C TRP A 40 -19.86 -11.49 8.02
N PRO A 41 -20.53 -12.14 9.00
CA PRO A 41 -19.94 -12.40 10.31
C PRO A 41 -18.74 -13.34 10.19
N ALA A 42 -18.76 -14.31 9.27
CA ALA A 42 -17.58 -15.13 9.00
C ALA A 42 -16.39 -14.28 8.52
N ALA A 43 -16.61 -13.35 7.60
CA ALA A 43 -15.58 -12.42 7.12
C ALA A 43 -15.11 -11.46 8.23
N LEU A 44 -16.03 -11.00 9.09
CA LEU A 44 -15.74 -10.12 10.21
C LEU A 44 -14.90 -10.84 11.27
N ILE A 45 -15.31 -12.05 11.68
CA ILE A 45 -14.53 -12.92 12.57
C ILE A 45 -13.16 -13.18 11.98
N TYR A 46 -13.06 -13.50 10.69
CA TYR A 46 -11.78 -13.70 10.02
C TYR A 46 -10.89 -12.45 10.07
N TYR A 47 -11.45 -11.27 9.78
CA TYR A 47 -10.72 -10.01 9.84
C TYR A 47 -10.19 -9.71 11.25
N PHE A 48 -11.02 -9.93 12.27
CA PHE A 48 -10.63 -9.70 13.68
C PHE A 48 -9.65 -10.74 14.21
N THR A 49 -9.72 -11.99 13.72
CA THR A 49 -8.80 -13.06 14.10
C THR A 49 -7.47 -13.02 13.33
N ARG A 50 -7.35 -12.23 12.25
CA ARG A 50 -6.07 -12.10 11.53
C ARG A 50 -5.00 -11.46 12.43
N PRO A 51 -3.92 -12.18 12.79
CA PRO A 51 -2.83 -11.59 13.55
C PRO A 51 -2.11 -10.54 12.70
N LYS A 52 -1.99 -9.31 13.22
CA LYS A 52 -1.22 -8.24 12.58
C LYS A 52 0.28 -8.53 12.77
N VAL A 53 0.91 -9.18 11.79
CA VAL A 53 2.35 -9.48 11.81
C VAL A 53 3.13 -8.17 11.58
N LYS A 54 3.95 -7.75 12.55
CA LYS A 54 4.78 -6.54 12.42
C LYS A 54 5.92 -6.80 11.41
N PRO A 55 6.22 -5.85 10.49
CA PRO A 55 7.33 -6.01 9.57
C PRO A 55 8.65 -6.03 10.35
N LYS A 56 9.51 -7.00 10.05
CA LYS A 56 10.85 -7.09 10.65
C LYS A 56 11.70 -5.94 10.12
N GLN A 57 12.32 -5.17 11.01
CA GLN A 57 13.26 -4.13 10.61
C GLN A 57 14.54 -4.78 10.06
N LEU A 58 15.07 -4.29 8.93
CA LEU A 58 16.29 -4.79 8.31
C LEU A 58 17.40 -3.73 8.32
N ARG A 59 18.65 -4.18 8.53
CA ARG A 59 19.88 -3.38 8.46
C ARG A 59 20.87 -3.99 7.48
N ILE A 60 21.78 -3.17 6.95
CA ILE A 60 22.87 -3.64 6.10
C ILE A 60 24.07 -3.99 6.99
N CYS A 61 24.60 -5.20 6.83
CA CYS A 61 25.82 -5.61 7.52
C CYS A 61 27.02 -4.83 6.97
N THR A 62 27.71 -4.08 7.82
CA THR A 62 28.93 -3.32 7.48
C THR A 62 30.11 -4.22 7.09
N GLY A 63 30.02 -5.52 7.37
CA GLY A 63 31.07 -6.49 7.07
C GLY A 63 31.03 -7.10 5.67
N CYS A 64 29.83 -7.33 5.12
CA CYS A 64 29.64 -8.02 3.84
C CYS A 64 28.59 -7.35 2.91
N GLY A 65 27.92 -6.30 3.37
CA GLY A 65 26.93 -5.56 2.58
C GLY A 65 25.55 -6.22 2.45
N ARG A 66 25.31 -7.39 3.06
CA ARG A 66 24.01 -8.08 3.00
C ARG A 66 23.01 -7.51 4.00
N GLN A 67 21.73 -7.54 3.63
CA GLN A 67 20.63 -7.17 4.54
C GLN A 67 20.37 -8.30 5.55
N ILE A 68 20.30 -7.93 6.83
CA ILE A 68 20.03 -8.82 7.96
C ILE A 68 19.04 -8.15 8.92
N PRO A 69 18.17 -8.89 9.63
CA PRO A 69 17.29 -8.29 10.63
C PRO A 69 18.06 -7.68 11.80
N PHE A 70 17.53 -6.62 12.42
CA PHE A 70 18.19 -5.94 13.55
C PHE A 70 18.40 -6.84 14.78
N GLU A 71 17.61 -7.91 14.92
CA GLU A 71 17.66 -8.87 16.03
C GLU A 71 18.91 -9.77 16.01
N TYR A 72 19.65 -9.83 14.90
CA TYR A 72 20.82 -10.70 14.78
C TYR A 72 22.10 -10.04 15.34
N ASN A 73 22.69 -10.66 16.35
CA ASN A 73 23.97 -10.24 16.95
C ASN A 73 25.19 -10.58 16.08
N VAL A 74 25.07 -11.61 15.24
CA VAL A 74 26.13 -12.11 14.38
C VAL A 74 25.55 -12.29 12.98
N CYS A 75 26.27 -11.82 11.96
CA CYS A 75 25.82 -11.97 10.58
C CYS A 75 25.91 -13.45 10.14
N PRO A 76 24.81 -14.10 9.75
CA PRO A 76 24.82 -15.51 9.33
C PRO A 76 25.59 -15.75 8.03
N TYR A 77 25.89 -14.67 7.28
CA TYR A 77 26.57 -14.78 5.99
C TYR A 77 28.08 -14.56 6.06
N CYS A 78 28.57 -13.80 7.04
CA CYS A 78 30.00 -13.45 7.13
C CYS A 78 30.62 -13.66 8.51
N GLY A 79 29.82 -14.03 9.53
CA GLY A 79 30.30 -14.29 10.89
C GLY A 79 30.71 -13.06 11.70
N LYS A 80 30.69 -11.84 11.14
CA LYS A 80 30.99 -10.62 11.89
C LYS A 80 29.89 -10.29 12.90
N SER A 81 30.29 -9.91 14.10
CA SER A 81 29.39 -9.39 15.14
C SER A 81 28.87 -8.01 14.74
N VAL A 82 27.58 -7.79 14.95
CA VAL A 82 26.89 -6.56 14.61
C VAL A 82 26.22 -6.05 15.87
N LYS A 83 26.77 -4.95 16.43
CA LYS A 83 26.32 -4.35 17.69
C LYS A 83 24.82 -4.09 17.63
N ILE A 84 24.04 -4.73 18.51
CA ILE A 84 22.63 -4.42 18.70
C ILE A 84 22.59 -3.31 19.73
N GLU A 85 22.20 -2.11 19.33
CA GLU A 85 21.79 -1.10 20.28
C GLU A 85 20.38 -1.48 20.72
N THR A 86 20.31 -2.31 21.76
CA THR A 86 19.09 -2.63 22.50
C THR A 86 18.62 -1.38 23.25
N ALA A 87 18.13 -0.42 22.50
CA ALA A 87 17.15 0.52 23.00
C ALA A 87 15.91 0.30 22.13
N PRO A 88 14.73 0.04 22.73
CA PRO A 88 13.50 0.30 22.01
C PRO A 88 13.53 1.80 21.73
N VAL A 89 13.91 2.17 20.51
CA VAL A 89 13.59 3.49 19.99
C VAL A 89 12.07 3.49 19.96
N ALA A 90 11.47 3.92 21.06
CA ALA A 90 10.24 4.66 21.01
C ALA A 90 10.53 5.77 20.02
N VAL A 91 10.22 5.49 18.75
CA VAL A 91 9.98 6.52 17.77
C VAL A 91 8.83 7.27 18.40
N HIS A 92 9.19 8.28 19.18
CA HIS A 92 8.33 9.41 19.41
C HIS A 92 7.96 9.84 18.00
N ILE A 93 6.77 9.41 17.57
CA ILE A 93 6.02 10.15 16.59
C ILE A 93 5.79 11.48 17.30
N ALA A 94 6.77 12.37 17.19
CA ALA A 94 6.53 13.78 17.45
C ALA A 94 5.28 14.10 16.64
N PRO A 95 4.24 14.68 17.27
CA PRO A 95 3.02 15.03 16.56
C PRO A 95 3.42 15.77 15.29
N PRO A 96 2.78 15.50 14.13
CA PRO A 96 3.09 16.22 12.90
C PRO A 96 2.98 17.71 13.22
N HIS A 97 4.13 18.39 13.29
CA HIS A 97 4.19 19.82 13.57
C HIS A 97 3.45 20.52 12.42
N ALA A 98 2.17 20.81 12.68
CA ALA A 98 1.28 21.55 11.82
C ALA A 98 1.70 23.02 11.85
N GLY A 99 2.77 23.34 11.13
CA GLY A 99 3.30 24.72 11.09
C GLY A 99 4.52 24.94 10.21
N GLY A 100 4.90 24.00 9.34
CA GLY A 100 6.07 24.17 8.47
C GLY A 100 5.87 25.27 7.42
N LYS A 101 6.76 26.27 7.41
CA LYS A 101 6.92 27.24 6.30
C LYS A 101 7.64 26.56 5.13
N PHE A 102 7.52 27.09 3.91
CA PHE A 102 8.27 26.57 2.76
C PHE A 102 9.56 27.36 2.57
N CYS A 103 10.65 26.66 2.23
CA CYS A 103 11.90 27.32 1.89
C CYS A 103 11.73 28.10 0.58
N PRO A 104 11.97 29.43 0.55
CA PRO A 104 11.82 30.23 -0.66
C PRO A 104 12.84 29.87 -1.75
N HIS A 105 13.90 29.15 -1.40
CA HIS A 105 14.96 28.81 -2.35
C HIS A 105 14.83 27.43 -3.00
N CYS A 106 14.15 26.47 -2.36
CA CYS A 106 14.04 25.10 -2.88
C CYS A 106 12.64 24.51 -2.78
N GLY A 107 11.68 25.21 -2.17
CA GLY A 107 10.31 24.74 -1.99
C GLY A 107 10.15 23.62 -0.95
N ALA A 108 11.23 23.16 -0.31
CA ALA A 108 11.13 22.15 0.74
C ALA A 108 10.41 22.70 1.97
N ARG A 109 9.61 21.86 2.62
CA ARG A 109 8.94 22.22 3.88
C ARG A 109 9.99 22.27 4.99
N VAL A 110 10.06 23.38 5.69
CA VAL A 110 11.02 23.65 6.75
C VAL A 110 10.28 24.01 8.03
N ASP A 111 10.86 23.64 9.16
CA ASP A 111 10.29 23.97 10.46
C ASP A 111 10.22 25.51 10.63
N PRO A 112 9.14 26.07 11.17
CA PRO A 112 9.03 27.51 11.34
C PRO A 112 10.14 28.10 12.23
N THR A 113 10.71 27.29 13.13
CA THR A 113 11.81 27.67 14.01
C THR A 113 13.21 27.42 13.42
N ALA A 114 13.30 26.76 12.26
CA ALA A 114 14.58 26.46 11.62
C ALA A 114 15.23 27.73 11.05
N LYS A 115 16.48 28.00 11.45
CA LYS A 115 17.33 29.07 10.91
C LYS A 115 17.97 28.72 9.57
N PHE A 116 18.06 27.44 9.24
CA PHE A 116 18.64 26.92 7.99
C PHE A 116 17.75 25.84 7.40
N CYS A 117 17.70 25.77 6.07
CA CYS A 117 16.97 24.73 5.37
C CYS A 117 17.72 23.40 5.43
N GLN A 118 17.09 22.36 6.01
CA GLN A 118 17.66 21.01 6.08
C GLN A 118 17.81 20.34 4.71
N SER A 119 17.10 20.83 3.69
CA SER A 119 17.13 20.25 2.34
C SER A 119 18.15 20.93 1.41
N CYS A 120 18.42 22.22 1.57
CA CYS A 120 19.31 22.95 0.66
C CYS A 120 20.45 23.72 1.33
N GLY A 121 20.54 23.68 2.67
CA GLY A 121 21.60 24.31 3.45
C GLY A 121 21.56 25.84 3.53
N LYS A 122 20.67 26.51 2.78
CA LYS A 122 20.56 27.97 2.79
C LYS A 122 19.86 28.48 4.04
N GLN A 123 20.31 29.63 4.52
CA GLN A 123 19.74 30.29 5.68
C GLN A 123 18.32 30.77 5.37
N LEU A 124 17.41 30.53 6.31
CA LEU A 124 16.05 31.03 6.26
C LEU A 124 16.06 32.31 7.09
N SER A 125 16.17 33.46 6.43
CA SER A 125 15.97 34.75 7.10
C SER A 125 14.55 34.75 7.67
N SER A 126 14.44 34.79 9.01
CA SER A 126 13.17 34.86 9.72
C SER A 126 12.41 36.13 9.38
#